data_AF-A0A8J5T677-F1
#
_entry.id   AF-A0A8J5T677-F1
#
_cell.length_a   1.000
_cell.length_b   1.000
_cell.length_c   1.000
_cell.angle_alpha   90.00
_cell.angle_beta   90.00
_cell.angle_gamma   90.00
#
_symmetry.space_group_name_H-M   'P 1'
#
loop_
_entity.id
_entity.type
_entity.pdbx_description
1 polymer ?
#
loop_
_entity_poly.entity_id
_entity_poly.type
_entity_poly.pdbx_seq_one_letter_code
_entity_poly.pdbx_strand_id
1 'polypeptide(L)'
;MARGVAVAAKGGAGAKKKGSVSYVIDCTKPVEDKIMEIASLEKFLQERIKVAGGKAGNLGDSVTVARDKTKVTVTSDGAFSKRYLKYLTKKYLKKHNVRDWLRVIAANKDRNVYELRYFNIAENEGEEED
;
A
#
# COMPACT_ATOMS: atom_id res chain seq x y z
N MET A 1 23.22 -54.93 -21.46
CA MET A 1 23.57 -53.52 -21.68
C MET A 1 22.34 -52.67 -21.40
N ALA A 2 22.56 -51.56 -20.69
CA ALA A 2 21.68 -50.41 -20.45
C ALA A 2 20.33 -50.62 -19.70
N ARG A 3 20.37 -50.26 -18.41
CA ARG A 3 19.25 -49.85 -17.55
C ARG A 3 18.78 -48.43 -17.91
N GLY A 4 17.51 -48.13 -17.67
CA GLY A 4 16.95 -46.76 -17.53
C GLY A 4 15.47 -46.85 -17.15
N VAL A 5 15.13 -47.11 -15.88
CA VAL A 5 14.76 -46.13 -14.84
C VAL A 5 13.64 -45.17 -15.26
N ALA A 6 12.46 -45.41 -14.68
CA ALA A 6 11.30 -44.56 -14.68
C ALA A 6 11.54 -43.29 -13.85
N VAL A 7 10.95 -42.15 -14.26
CA VAL A 7 10.38 -41.16 -13.33
C VAL A 7 9.18 -40.49 -13.99
N ALA A 8 8.00 -40.79 -13.46
CA ALA A 8 6.86 -39.90 -13.52
C ALA A 8 7.08 -38.74 -12.54
N ALA A 9 6.93 -37.50 -13.01
CA ALA A 9 6.69 -36.32 -12.19
C ALA A 9 5.45 -35.63 -12.77
N LYS A 10 4.26 -35.68 -12.13
CA LYS A 10 3.79 -34.74 -11.08
C LYS A 10 4.34 -33.33 -11.37
N GLY A 11 3.57 -32.30 -11.66
CA GLY A 11 2.16 -32.03 -11.48
C GLY A 11 2.02 -30.51 -11.26
N GLY A 12 0.86 -29.95 -11.59
CA GLY A 12 0.44 -28.64 -11.07
C GLY A 12 0.69 -27.42 -11.94
N ALA A 13 0.20 -27.41 -13.19
CA ALA A 13 -0.11 -26.15 -13.86
C ALA A 13 -1.38 -25.57 -13.21
N GLY A 14 -1.21 -24.42 -12.53
CA GLY A 14 -2.32 -23.56 -12.14
C GLY A 14 -2.95 -23.86 -10.78
N ALA A 15 -2.16 -23.91 -9.72
CA ALA A 15 -2.71 -23.55 -8.41
C ALA A 15 -3.17 -22.09 -8.51
N LYS A 16 -4.48 -21.89 -8.67
CA LYS A 16 -5.16 -20.61 -8.52
C LYS A 16 -4.73 -20.07 -7.15
N LYS A 17 -3.73 -19.16 -7.13
CA LYS A 17 -3.27 -18.53 -5.89
C LYS A 17 -4.49 -17.99 -5.18
N LYS A 18 -4.67 -18.38 -3.91
CA LYS A 18 -5.76 -17.93 -3.05
C LYS A 18 -5.76 -16.40 -3.01
N GLY A 19 -6.64 -15.79 -3.80
CA GLY A 19 -7.02 -14.38 -3.77
C GLY A 19 -5.92 -13.38 -3.42
N SER A 20 -4.95 -13.16 -4.32
CA SER A 20 -4.03 -12.04 -4.18
C SER A 20 -4.81 -10.73 -4.22
N VAL A 21 -4.63 -9.87 -3.22
CA VAL A 21 -5.31 -8.57 -3.13
C VAL A 21 -4.31 -7.45 -3.37
N SER A 22 -4.65 -6.52 -4.27
CA SER A 22 -3.84 -5.35 -4.59
C SER A 22 -4.54 -4.07 -4.17
N TYR A 23 -3.81 -3.20 -3.47
CA TYR A 23 -4.27 -1.87 -3.07
C TYR A 23 -3.31 -0.82 -3.57
N VAL A 24 -3.84 0.35 -3.90
CA VAL A 24 -3.05 1.46 -4.43
C VAL A 24 -3.22 2.70 -3.55
N ILE A 25 -2.13 3.41 -3.33
CA ILE A 25 -2.12 4.74 -2.73
C ILE A 25 -1.67 5.71 -3.81
N ASP A 26 -2.57 6.59 -4.21
CA ASP A 26 -2.33 7.67 -5.17
C ASP A 26 -1.83 8.92 -4.42
N CYS A 27 -0.58 9.29 -4.74
CA CYS A 27 0.13 10.42 -4.17
C CYS A 27 0.41 11.50 -5.24
N THR A 28 -0.31 11.51 -6.37
CA THR A 28 -0.14 12.49 -7.47
C THR A 28 0.00 13.93 -6.96
N LYS A 29 -1.01 14.44 -6.25
CA LYS A 29 -1.02 15.84 -5.75
C LYS A 29 0.22 16.21 -4.92
N PRO A 30 0.52 15.54 -3.79
CA PRO A 30 1.67 15.92 -2.97
C PRO A 30 3.04 15.64 -3.62
N VAL A 31 3.10 14.74 -4.62
CA VAL A 31 4.34 14.47 -5.36
C VAL A 31 4.62 15.55 -6.40
N GLU A 32 3.59 16.02 -7.11
CA GLU A 32 3.68 17.13 -8.06
C GLU A 32 4.09 18.44 -7.36
N ASP A 33 3.53 18.68 -6.17
CA ASP A 33 3.85 19.84 -5.33
C ASP A 33 5.16 19.69 -4.54
N LYS A 34 5.91 18.59 -4.74
CA LYS A 34 7.19 18.27 -4.09
C LYS A 34 7.14 18.23 -2.55
N ILE A 35 5.96 18.00 -1.97
CA ILE A 35 5.74 17.87 -0.52
C ILE A 35 6.15 16.48 -0.02
N MET A 36 6.04 15.45 -0.89
CA MET A 36 6.32 14.06 -0.54
C MET A 36 7.12 13.34 -1.62
N GLU A 37 8.06 12.50 -1.21
CA GLU A 37 8.75 11.56 -2.08
C GLU A 37 8.20 10.13 -1.93
N ILE A 38 7.96 9.45 -3.05
CA ILE A 38 7.42 8.09 -3.06
C ILE A 38 8.40 7.07 -2.52
N ALA A 39 9.69 7.25 -2.80
CA ALA A 39 10.73 6.36 -2.29
C ALA A 39 10.75 6.32 -0.75
N SER A 40 10.47 7.45 -0.10
CA SER A 40 10.35 7.53 1.36
C SER A 40 9.10 6.79 1.87
N LEU A 41 7.96 6.95 1.20
CA LEU A 41 6.73 6.23 1.55
C LEU A 41 6.87 4.71 1.35
N GLU A 42 7.50 4.29 0.25
CA GLU A 42 7.78 2.88 -0.06
C GLU A 42 8.63 2.24 1.05
N LYS A 43 9.77 2.84 1.39
CA LYS A 43 10.65 2.35 2.48
C LYS A 43 9.91 2.28 3.81
N PHE A 44 9.13 3.31 4.13
CA PHE A 44 8.32 3.31 5.35
C PHE A 44 7.30 2.17 5.36
N LEU A 45 6.62 1.90 4.25
CA LEU A 45 5.67 0.79 4.17
C LEU A 45 6.38 -0.56 4.29
N GLN A 46 7.54 -0.73 3.66
CA GLN A 46 8.33 -1.94 3.77
C GLN A 46 8.71 -2.24 5.23
N GLU A 47 9.18 -1.22 5.98
CA GLU A 47 9.56 -1.37 7.38
C GLU A 47 8.38 -1.56 8.35
N ARG A 48 7.22 -0.97 8.04
CA ARG A 48 6.11 -0.84 9.01
C ARG A 48 4.95 -1.80 8.79
N ILE A 49 4.85 -2.42 7.62
CA ILE A 49 3.85 -3.46 7.35
C ILE A 49 4.16 -4.70 8.20
N LYS A 50 3.10 -5.25 8.80
CA LYS A 50 3.10 -6.50 9.55
C LYS A 50 2.24 -7.52 8.80
N VAL A 51 2.74 -8.74 8.63
CA VAL A 51 2.01 -9.84 7.99
C VAL A 51 1.47 -10.78 9.08
N ALA A 52 0.16 -11.05 9.07
CA ALA A 52 -0.53 -12.09 9.86
C ALA A 52 -0.09 -12.26 11.33
N GLY A 53 0.12 -11.15 12.06
CA GLY A 53 0.50 -11.18 13.48
C GLY A 53 2.01 -11.24 13.75
N GLY A 54 2.84 -11.28 12.71
CA GLY A 54 4.30 -11.25 12.79
C GLY A 54 4.89 -9.88 13.13
N LYS A 55 6.22 -9.81 13.08
CA LYS A 55 7.01 -8.57 13.28
C LYS A 55 6.90 -7.64 12.06
N ALA A 56 7.08 -6.35 12.29
CA ALA A 56 7.12 -5.37 11.21
C ALA A 56 8.40 -5.53 10.39
N GLY A 57 8.34 -5.28 9.08
CA GLY A 57 9.50 -5.37 8.20
C GLY A 57 9.77 -6.75 7.61
N ASN A 58 9.06 -7.79 8.08
CA ASN A 58 9.27 -9.16 7.62
C ASN A 58 8.19 -9.57 6.60
N LEU A 59 8.31 -9.06 5.37
CA LEU A 59 7.30 -9.22 4.31
C LEU A 59 7.33 -10.59 3.63
N GLY A 60 8.52 -11.18 3.49
CA GLY A 60 8.74 -12.41 2.73
C GLY A 60 8.14 -12.34 1.33
N ASP A 61 7.57 -13.45 0.86
CA ASP A 61 6.85 -13.51 -0.42
C ASP A 61 5.35 -13.17 -0.29
N SER A 62 4.89 -12.84 0.93
CA SER A 62 3.46 -12.64 1.22
C SER A 62 2.97 -11.23 0.87
N VAL A 63 3.83 -10.22 0.94
CA VAL A 63 3.48 -8.84 0.61
C VAL A 63 4.57 -8.21 -0.23
N THR A 64 4.19 -7.70 -1.39
CA THR A 64 5.05 -6.95 -2.30
C THR A 64 4.62 -5.49 -2.32
N VAL A 65 5.59 -4.59 -2.21
CA VAL A 65 5.38 -3.14 -2.31
C VAL A 65 6.12 -2.67 -3.56
N ALA A 66 5.37 -2.18 -4.53
CA ALA A 66 5.89 -1.61 -5.77
C ALA A 66 5.61 -0.12 -5.81
N ARG A 67 6.53 0.65 -6.37
CA ARG A 67 6.38 2.09 -6.58
C ARG A 67 6.31 2.42 -8.08
N ASP A 68 5.47 3.38 -8.38
CA ASP A 68 5.44 4.11 -9.64
C ASP A 68 5.87 5.57 -9.39
N LYS A 69 5.82 6.41 -10.43
CA LYS A 69 6.19 7.84 -10.34
C LYS A 69 5.29 8.66 -9.41
N THR A 70 4.01 8.30 -9.29
CA THR A 70 2.99 9.02 -8.48
C THR A 70 2.20 8.12 -7.54
N LYS A 71 2.39 6.79 -7.61
CA LYS A 71 1.56 5.79 -6.92
C LYS A 71 2.42 4.76 -6.21
N VAL A 72 1.87 4.18 -5.14
CA VAL A 72 2.42 2.99 -4.48
C VAL A 72 1.39 1.88 -4.53
N THR A 73 1.79 0.73 -5.02
CA THR A 73 0.97 -0.48 -5.13
C THR A 73 1.44 -1.51 -4.11
N VAL A 74 0.52 -1.99 -3.27
CA VAL A 74 0.79 -3.05 -2.28
C VAL A 74 -0.04 -4.25 -2.65
N THR A 75 0.62 -5.36 -2.98
CA THR A 75 -0.02 -6.61 -3.35
C THR A 75 0.30 -7.68 -2.31
N SER A 76 -0.72 -8.35 -1.79
CA SER A 76 -0.59 -9.37 -0.75
C SER A 76 -1.20 -10.70 -1.18
N ASP A 77 -0.48 -11.80 -0.95
CA ASP A 77 -0.91 -13.19 -1.16
C ASP A 77 -1.53 -13.74 0.14
N GLY A 78 -2.58 -13.08 0.65
CA GLY A 78 -3.23 -13.44 1.90
C GLY A 78 -4.16 -12.36 2.47
N ALA A 79 -4.58 -12.55 3.72
CA ALA A 79 -5.47 -11.62 4.42
C ALA A 79 -4.76 -10.29 4.71
N PHE A 80 -5.06 -9.27 3.90
CA PHE A 80 -4.55 -7.92 4.07
C PHE A 80 -5.70 -6.94 3.91
N SER A 81 -5.76 -5.94 4.78
CA SER A 81 -6.89 -5.00 4.78
C SER A 81 -6.46 -3.63 4.26
N LYS A 82 -7.30 -3.08 3.38
CA LYS A 82 -7.18 -1.68 2.94
C LYS A 82 -7.12 -0.71 4.13
N ARG A 83 -7.87 -0.98 5.21
CA ARG A 83 -7.88 -0.11 6.41
C ARG A 83 -6.50 0.03 7.03
N TYR A 84 -5.69 -1.03 7.01
CA TYR A 84 -4.34 -1.00 7.56
C TYR A 84 -3.42 -0.05 6.79
N LEU A 85 -3.52 -0.02 5.45
CA LEU A 85 -2.79 0.96 4.64
C LEU A 85 -3.17 2.40 4.99
N LYS A 86 -4.46 2.69 5.23
CA LYS A 86 -4.90 4.04 5.66
C LYS A 86 -4.27 4.45 6.99
N TYR A 87 -4.14 3.51 7.93
CA TYR A 87 -3.47 3.78 9.20
C TYR A 87 -1.99 4.09 8.98
N LEU A 88 -1.28 3.27 8.20
CA LEU A 88 0.15 3.47 7.96
C LEU A 88 0.44 4.76 7.21
N THR A 89 -0.34 5.11 6.18
CA THR A 89 -0.17 6.37 5.45
C THR A 89 -0.45 7.57 6.34
N LYS A 90 -1.51 7.55 7.17
CA LYS A 90 -1.74 8.60 8.17
C LYS A 90 -0.59 8.73 9.18
N LYS A 91 0.01 7.60 9.57
CA LYS A 91 1.17 7.58 10.47
C LYS A 91 2.39 8.22 9.82
N TYR A 92 2.64 7.91 8.55
CA TYR A 92 3.68 8.56 7.74
C TYR A 92 3.45 10.08 7.64
N LEU A 93 2.24 10.51 7.27
CA LEU A 93 1.90 11.94 7.17
C LEU A 93 2.15 12.70 8.49
N LYS A 94 1.85 12.08 9.64
CA LYS A 94 2.14 12.71 10.94
C LYS A 94 3.63 12.79 11.23
N LYS A 95 4.42 11.77 10.87
CA LYS A 95 5.88 11.76 11.03
C LYS A 95 6.56 12.87 10.20
N HIS A 96 5.99 13.20 9.04
CA HIS A 96 6.48 14.26 8.14
C HIS A 96 5.77 15.60 8.33
N ASN A 97 4.94 15.75 9.37
CA ASN A 97 4.21 16.98 9.70
C ASN A 97 3.32 17.55 8.58
N VAL A 98 2.78 16.70 7.69
CA VAL A 98 1.93 17.10 6.55
C VAL A 98 0.46 16.71 6.73
N ARG A 99 0.08 16.29 7.94
CA ARG A 99 -1.25 15.79 8.26
C ARG A 99 -2.32 16.88 8.22
N ASP A 100 -1.93 18.13 8.46
CA ASP A 100 -2.87 19.25 8.55
C ASP A 100 -3.29 19.74 7.17
N TRP A 101 -2.45 19.49 6.15
CA TRP A 101 -2.77 19.81 4.76
C TRP A 101 -3.38 18.63 4.00
N LEU A 102 -3.03 17.39 4.34
CA LEU A 102 -3.40 16.19 3.56
C LEU A 102 -4.27 15.19 4.32
N ARG A 103 -5.33 14.73 3.67
CA ARG A 103 -6.20 13.64 4.13
C ARG A 103 -6.19 12.44 3.18
N VAL A 104 -6.18 11.24 3.77
CA VAL A 104 -6.29 9.95 3.06
C VAL A 104 -7.78 9.59 2.88
N ILE A 105 -8.26 9.57 1.64
CA ILE A 105 -9.65 9.28 1.28
C ILE A 105 -9.70 8.09 0.33
N ALA A 106 -10.76 7.26 0.41
CA ALA A 106 -10.97 6.20 -0.58
C ALA A 106 -11.47 6.82 -1.89
N ALA A 107 -10.89 6.41 -3.02
CA ALA A 107 -11.39 6.86 -4.32
C ALA A 107 -12.84 6.39 -4.50
N ASN A 108 -13.70 7.28 -5.02
CA ASN A 108 -15.12 6.97 -5.24
C ASN A 108 -15.32 5.95 -6.36
N LYS A 109 -14.42 5.97 -7.36
CA LYS A 109 -14.48 5.08 -8.53
C LYS A 109 -13.99 3.68 -8.18
N ASP A 110 -12.83 3.59 -7.53
CA ASP A 110 -12.15 2.34 -7.24
C ASP A 110 -11.99 2.09 -5.74
N ARG A 111 -12.73 1.10 -5.22
CA ARG A 111 -12.70 0.75 -3.79
C ARG A 111 -11.34 0.28 -3.29
N ASN A 112 -10.40 -0.08 -4.17
CA ASN A 112 -9.05 -0.53 -3.81
C ASN A 112 -8.01 0.60 -3.75
N VAL A 113 -8.40 1.83 -4.11
CA VAL A 113 -7.49 2.98 -4.20
C VAL A 113 -7.74 3.95 -3.06
N TYR A 114 -6.67 4.42 -2.42
CA TYR A 114 -6.70 5.65 -1.63
C TYR A 114 -6.07 6.80 -2.40
N GLU A 115 -6.60 7.98 -2.18
CA GLU A 115 -6.07 9.23 -2.71
C GLU A 115 -5.69 10.14 -1.54
N LEU A 116 -4.57 10.84 -1.69
CA LEU A 116 -4.22 11.98 -0.85
C LEU A 116 -4.89 13.24 -1.41
N ARG A 117 -5.74 13.87 -0.61
CA ARG A 117 -6.43 15.12 -0.97
C ARG A 117 -6.11 16.21 0.03
N TYR A 118 -6.07 17.45 -0.44
CA TYR A 118 -5.99 18.61 0.45
C TYR A 118 -7.26 18.76 1.28
N PHE A 119 -7.14 19.38 2.45
CA PHE A 119 -8.28 20.01 3.11
C PHE A 119 -8.67 21.27 2.33
N ASN A 120 -9.97 21.53 2.22
CA ASN A 120 -10.46 22.81 1.70
C ASN A 120 -10.36 23.79 2.87
N ILE A 121 -9.25 24.52 2.95
CA ILE A 121 -9.01 25.47 4.05
C ILE A 121 -9.91 26.71 3.92
N ALA A 122 -10.36 27.02 2.71
CA ALA A 122 -11.21 28.18 2.42
C ALA A 122 -12.61 28.19 3.11
N GLU A 123 -13.04 27.08 3.74
CA GLU A 123 -14.30 27.02 4.51
C GLU A 123 -14.09 26.87 6.03
N ASN A 124 -12.87 26.62 6.52
CA ASN A 124 -12.63 26.38 7.96
C ASN A 124 -12.17 27.64 8.72
N GLU A 125 -11.90 28.75 8.03
CA GLU A 125 -11.60 30.04 8.68
C GLU A 125 -12.87 30.78 9.15
N GLY A 126 -14.07 30.25 8.90
CA GLY A 126 -15.34 30.83 9.33
C GLY A 126 -16.03 30.11 10.51
N GLU A 127 -15.44 29.04 11.06
CA GLU A 127 -16.05 28.22 12.13
C GLU A 127 -15.23 28.18 13.44
N GLU A 128 -14.20 29.01 13.60
CA GLU A 128 -13.44 29.16 14.88
C GLU A 128 -13.75 30.48 15.63
N GLU A 129 -14.89 31.12 15.36
CA GLU A 129 -15.50 32.15 16.22
C GLU A 129 -16.90 31.71 16.69
N ASP A 130 -16.99 30.74 17.61
CA ASP A 130 -18.09 30.61 18.60
C ASP A 130 -17.72 29.62 19.73
#